data_AF-A0A5J6WXM1-F1
#
_entry.id   AF-A0A5J6WXM1-F1
#
_cell.length_a   1.000
_cell.length_b   1.000
_cell.length_c   1.000
_cell.angle_alpha   90.00
_cell.angle_beta   90.00
_cell.angle_gamma   90.00
#
_symmetry.space_group_name_H-M   'P 1'
#
loop_
_entity.id
_entity.type
_entity.pdbx_description
1 polymer ?
#
loop_
_entity_poly.entity_id
_entity_poly.type
_entity_poly.pdbx_seq_one_letter_code
_entity_poly.pdbx_strand_id
1 'polypeptide(L)'
;MDELAKAVQKKYVEDITKKYPLHRFLVMFIVLISSHIYSKGNDTRVLSELNNIKVNFIFDFNKGLLASVSFEQFVISILVTRVVSYVYSKISSKSFELLTKTSSFDSYISIIRENIDSKKSKQEVLNYFIAKDLSKELDGLRGKLKSFHTRSELFLISALSVFWGWAANTYLDWFLIIVLIALIIINIWNAFKFYISDFLPYYITEQTLLGAKVEFGDE
;
A
#
# COMPACT_ATOMS: atom_id res chain seq x y z
N MET A 1 12.68 6.06 22.22
CA MET A 1 13.03 6.22 20.78
C MET A 1 12.39 5.14 19.89
N ASP A 2 12.47 3.85 20.20
CA ASP A 2 11.92 2.77 19.34
C ASP A 2 10.40 2.54 19.45
N GLU A 3 9.75 2.95 20.55
CA GLU A 3 8.33 2.63 20.80
C GLU A 3 7.35 3.59 20.11
N LEU A 4 7.73 4.86 19.93
CA LEU A 4 6.89 5.90 19.32
C LEU A 4 6.90 5.82 17.79
N ALA A 5 8.07 5.53 17.20
CA ALA A 5 8.19 5.17 15.79
C ALA A 5 7.33 3.92 15.48
N LYS A 6 7.34 2.92 16.36
CA LYS A 6 6.45 1.77 16.26
C LYS A 6 4.97 2.15 16.39
N ALA A 7 4.60 3.08 17.26
CA ALA A 7 3.21 3.50 17.44
C ALA A 7 2.67 4.31 16.24
N VAL A 8 3.44 5.26 15.70
CA VAL A 8 3.08 6.03 14.50
C VAL A 8 3.08 5.14 13.26
N GLN A 9 4.07 4.25 13.14
CA GLN A 9 4.13 3.25 12.06
C GLN A 9 2.99 2.23 12.21
N LYS A 10 2.59 1.86 13.44
CA LYS A 10 1.42 1.02 13.71
C LYS A 10 0.12 1.75 13.43
N LYS A 11 0.00 3.05 13.71
CA LYS A 11 -1.19 3.86 13.40
C LYS A 11 -1.30 4.14 11.89
N TYR A 12 -0.17 4.35 11.21
CA TYR A 12 -0.08 4.38 9.75
C TYR A 12 -0.48 3.04 9.12
N VAL A 13 0.05 1.92 9.64
CA VAL A 13 -0.34 0.56 9.21
C VAL A 13 -1.81 0.30 9.54
N GLU A 14 -2.31 0.66 10.72
CA GLU A 14 -3.72 0.52 11.10
C GLU A 14 -4.61 1.37 10.20
N ASP A 15 -4.31 2.65 9.96
CA ASP A 15 -5.11 3.53 9.11
C ASP A 15 -5.07 3.14 7.63
N ILE A 16 -3.99 2.50 7.17
CA ILE A 16 -3.88 1.88 5.83
C ILE A 16 -4.67 0.57 5.77
N THR A 17 -4.66 -0.23 6.84
CA THR A 17 -5.28 -1.57 6.85
C THR A 17 -6.76 -1.59 7.26
N LYS A 18 -7.30 -0.56 7.94
CA LYS A 18 -8.66 -0.56 8.52
C LYS A 18 -9.80 -0.29 7.54
N LYS A 19 -9.55 0.36 6.40
CA LYS A 19 -10.59 0.66 5.40
C LYS A 19 -10.04 0.53 4.00
N TYR A 20 -10.11 -0.69 3.46
CA TYR A 20 -10.54 -1.00 2.09
C TYR A 20 -10.58 -2.54 1.95
N PRO A 21 -11.72 -3.20 2.21
CA PRO A 21 -11.82 -4.65 2.05
C PRO A 21 -11.76 -5.08 0.57
N LEU A 22 -12.19 -4.23 -0.37
CA LEU A 22 -12.34 -4.61 -1.77
C LEU A 22 -11.00 -4.98 -2.46
N HIS A 23 -9.93 -4.22 -2.23
CA HIS A 23 -8.64 -4.59 -2.83
C HIS A 23 -8.10 -5.89 -2.24
N ARG A 24 -8.38 -6.17 -0.95
CA ARG A 24 -7.97 -7.43 -0.33
C ARG A 24 -8.75 -8.61 -0.90
N PHE A 25 -10.03 -8.41 -1.20
CA PHE A 25 -10.80 -9.39 -1.97
C PHE A 25 -10.20 -9.58 -3.36
N LEU A 26 -9.76 -8.52 -4.04
CA LEU A 26 -9.09 -8.64 -5.34
C LEU A 26 -7.75 -9.38 -5.24
N VAL A 27 -6.93 -9.10 -4.23
CA VAL A 27 -5.67 -9.83 -3.97
C VAL A 27 -5.95 -11.30 -3.73
N MET A 28 -6.92 -11.62 -2.86
CA MET A 28 -7.34 -13.00 -2.59
C MET A 28 -7.87 -13.69 -3.85
N PHE A 29 -8.63 -12.96 -4.68
CA PHE A 29 -9.19 -13.47 -5.92
C PHE A 29 -8.11 -13.81 -6.95
N ILE A 30 -7.06 -12.99 -7.05
CA ILE A 30 -5.89 -13.28 -7.90
C ILE A 30 -5.23 -14.59 -7.43
N VAL A 31 -4.98 -14.75 -6.13
CA VAL A 31 -4.39 -15.98 -5.59
C VAL A 31 -5.26 -17.19 -5.87
N LEU A 32 -6.57 -17.05 -5.70
CA LEU A 32 -7.53 -18.13 -5.87
C LEU A 32 -7.60 -18.60 -7.33
N ILE A 33 -7.56 -17.66 -8.30
CA ILE A 33 -7.42 -17.99 -9.72
C ILE A 33 -6.11 -18.71 -9.98
N SER A 34 -4.98 -18.17 -9.50
CA SER A 34 -3.67 -18.77 -9.75
C SER A 34 -3.54 -20.15 -9.14
N SER A 35 -4.03 -20.34 -7.92
CA SER A 35 -4.09 -21.65 -7.24
C SER A 35 -4.95 -22.64 -8.02
N HIS A 36 -6.12 -22.21 -8.52
CA HIS A 36 -6.96 -23.04 -9.38
C HIS A 36 -6.24 -23.44 -10.67
N ILE A 37 -5.55 -22.51 -11.33
CA ILE A 37 -4.78 -22.79 -12.55
C ILE A 37 -3.69 -23.84 -12.27
N TYR A 38 -2.87 -23.63 -11.23
CA TYR A 38 -1.78 -24.55 -10.91
C TYR A 38 -2.26 -25.91 -10.39
N SER A 39 -3.51 -26.03 -9.97
CA SER A 39 -4.09 -27.34 -9.60
C SER A 39 -4.42 -28.24 -10.80
N LYS A 40 -4.41 -27.70 -12.04
CA LYS A 40 -4.76 -28.47 -13.24
C LYS A 40 -3.62 -29.34 -13.79
N GLY A 41 -2.37 -29.16 -13.33
CA GLY A 41 -1.24 -30.02 -13.73
C GLY A 41 0.14 -29.36 -13.57
N ASN A 42 1.19 -30.13 -13.85
CA ASN A 42 2.58 -29.75 -13.55
C ASN A 42 3.20 -28.74 -14.55
N ASP A 43 2.63 -28.57 -15.75
CA ASP A 43 3.15 -27.66 -16.80
C ASP A 43 2.18 -26.52 -17.14
N THR A 44 1.37 -26.10 -16.17
CA THR A 44 0.42 -24.99 -16.36
C THR A 44 1.08 -23.66 -16.06
N ARG A 45 0.88 -22.66 -16.93
CA ARG A 45 1.36 -21.29 -16.74
C ARG A 45 0.18 -20.35 -16.54
N VAL A 46 0.26 -19.49 -15.52
CA VAL A 46 -0.83 -18.53 -15.24
C VAL A 46 -1.12 -17.63 -16.43
N LEU A 47 -0.11 -17.12 -17.12
CA LEU A 47 -0.33 -16.24 -18.28
C LEU A 47 -1.03 -16.94 -19.45
N SER A 48 -0.68 -18.20 -19.74
CA SER A 48 -1.33 -18.93 -20.84
C SER A 48 -2.75 -19.33 -20.48
N GLU A 49 -2.97 -19.77 -19.24
CA GLU A 49 -4.27 -20.24 -18.79
C GLU A 49 -5.27 -19.10 -18.53
N LEU A 50 -4.80 -17.91 -18.14
CA LEU A 50 -5.66 -16.74 -18.01
C LEU A 50 -6.36 -16.38 -19.34
N ASN A 51 -5.69 -16.57 -20.48
CA ASN A 51 -6.30 -16.34 -21.80
C ASN A 51 -7.44 -17.32 -22.11
N ASN A 52 -7.45 -18.49 -21.47
CA ASN A 52 -8.46 -19.53 -21.67
C ASN A 52 -9.65 -19.38 -20.69
N ILE A 53 -9.52 -18.54 -19.67
CA ILE A 53 -10.58 -18.31 -18.68
C ILE A 53 -11.61 -17.32 -19.25
N LYS A 54 -12.83 -17.81 -19.48
CA LYS A 54 -13.96 -16.96 -19.87
C LYS A 54 -14.44 -16.12 -18.70
N VAL A 55 -14.85 -14.89 -18.96
CA VAL A 55 -15.42 -13.98 -17.94
C VAL A 55 -16.63 -14.59 -17.24
N ASN A 56 -17.49 -15.33 -17.97
CA ASN A 56 -18.63 -16.01 -17.35
C ASN A 56 -18.23 -17.07 -16.32
N PHE A 57 -17.06 -17.71 -16.47
CA PHE A 57 -16.56 -18.66 -15.48
C PHE A 57 -16.17 -17.96 -14.16
N ILE A 58 -15.76 -16.69 -14.22
CA ILE A 58 -15.39 -15.90 -13.04
C ILE A 58 -16.65 -15.53 -12.22
N PHE A 59 -17.77 -15.23 -12.89
CA PHE A 59 -18.99 -14.72 -12.23
C PHE A 59 -20.10 -15.76 -12.02
N ASP A 60 -19.94 -16.99 -12.51
CA ASP A 60 -20.93 -18.07 -12.29
C ASP A 60 -20.74 -18.70 -10.90
N PHE A 61 -21.69 -18.46 -9.99
CA PHE A 61 -21.64 -19.01 -8.63
C PHE A 61 -22.02 -20.50 -8.54
N ASN A 62 -22.65 -21.06 -9.58
CA ASN A 62 -23.11 -22.45 -9.58
C ASN A 62 -22.12 -23.39 -10.27
N LYS A 63 -21.44 -22.92 -11.33
CA LYS A 63 -20.51 -23.74 -12.13
C LYS A 63 -19.15 -23.08 -12.39
N GLY A 64 -18.92 -21.88 -11.86
CA GLY A 64 -17.71 -21.10 -12.10
C GLY A 64 -16.59 -21.35 -11.11
N LEU A 65 -15.70 -20.37 -10.98
CA LEU A 65 -14.48 -20.44 -10.18
C LEU A 65 -14.79 -20.75 -8.71
N LEU A 66 -15.74 -20.06 -8.10
CA LEU A 66 -16.06 -20.26 -6.68
C LEU A 66 -16.68 -21.62 -6.39
N ALA A 67 -17.36 -22.23 -7.36
CA ALA A 67 -17.93 -23.58 -7.22
C ALA A 67 -16.90 -24.69 -7.49
N SER A 68 -15.81 -24.39 -8.19
CA SER A 68 -14.78 -25.36 -8.61
C SER A 68 -13.51 -25.37 -7.74
N VAL A 69 -13.40 -24.42 -6.81
CA VAL A 69 -12.24 -24.27 -5.93
C VAL A 69 -12.45 -25.07 -4.65
N SER A 70 -11.41 -25.80 -4.22
CA SER A 70 -11.47 -26.58 -2.99
C SER A 70 -11.38 -25.69 -1.74
N PHE A 71 -11.86 -26.18 -0.60
CA PHE A 71 -11.73 -25.48 0.67
C PHE A 71 -10.25 -25.20 1.03
N GLU A 72 -9.35 -26.12 0.71
CA GLU A 72 -7.91 -25.94 0.90
C GLU A 72 -7.36 -24.76 0.11
N GLN A 73 -7.73 -24.63 -1.18
CA GLN A 73 -7.35 -23.51 -2.03
C GLN A 73 -7.87 -22.17 -1.48
N PHE A 74 -9.09 -22.16 -0.93
CA PHE A 74 -9.64 -20.99 -0.27
C PHE A 74 -8.84 -20.58 0.99
N VAL A 75 -8.51 -21.54 1.86
CA VAL A 75 -7.70 -21.30 3.06
C VAL A 75 -6.29 -20.80 2.69
N ILE A 76 -5.64 -21.44 1.71
CA ILE A 76 -4.35 -20.99 1.17
C ILE A 76 -4.45 -19.55 0.67
N SER A 77 -5.51 -19.22 -0.06
CA SER A 77 -5.71 -17.86 -0.60
C SER A 77 -5.82 -16.81 0.52
N ILE A 78 -6.51 -17.12 1.62
CA ILE A 78 -6.58 -16.24 2.80
C ILE A 78 -5.19 -16.05 3.43
N LEU A 79 -4.46 -17.15 3.63
CA LEU A 79 -3.14 -17.12 4.27
C LEU A 79 -2.15 -16.33 3.42
N VAL A 80 -2.07 -16.62 2.13
CA VAL A 80 -1.20 -15.91 1.18
C VAL A 80 -1.55 -14.43 1.15
N THR A 81 -2.82 -14.06 1.06
CA THR A 81 -3.25 -12.65 1.08
C THR A 81 -2.73 -11.93 2.33
N ARG A 82 -2.84 -12.56 3.50
CA ARG A 82 -2.36 -11.97 4.76
C ARG A 82 -0.84 -11.86 4.81
N VAL A 83 -0.12 -12.87 4.32
CA VAL A 83 1.34 -12.86 4.22
C VAL A 83 1.80 -11.76 3.29
N VAL A 84 1.17 -11.60 2.12
CA VAL A 84 1.53 -10.58 1.13
C VAL A 84 1.34 -9.17 1.67
N SER A 85 0.20 -8.88 2.31
CA SER A 85 -0.02 -7.58 2.95
C SER A 85 0.99 -7.31 4.07
N TYR A 86 1.35 -8.34 4.85
CA TYR A 86 2.37 -8.20 5.89
C TYR A 86 3.76 -7.91 5.30
N VAL A 87 4.18 -8.68 4.30
CA VAL A 87 5.48 -8.53 3.63
C VAL A 87 5.57 -7.16 2.98
N TYR A 88 4.55 -6.75 2.24
CA TYR A 88 4.55 -5.44 1.59
C TYR A 88 4.59 -4.30 2.60
N SER A 89 3.82 -4.37 3.68
CA SER A 89 3.86 -3.38 4.75
C SER A 89 5.26 -3.24 5.35
N LYS A 90 5.96 -4.37 5.56
CA LYS A 90 7.35 -4.36 6.04
C LYS A 90 8.33 -3.77 5.02
N ILE A 91 8.20 -4.10 3.74
CA ILE A 91 9.04 -3.54 2.67
C ILE A 91 8.84 -2.04 2.60
N SER A 92 7.60 -1.58 2.48
CA SER A 92 7.26 -0.15 2.39
C SER A 92 7.78 0.63 3.60
N SER A 93 7.60 0.10 4.80
CA SER A 93 8.09 0.70 6.05
C SER A 93 9.61 0.84 6.09
N LYS A 94 10.35 -0.22 5.73
CA LYS A 94 11.82 -0.19 5.70
C LYS A 94 12.36 0.72 4.61
N SER A 95 11.74 0.70 3.43
CA SER A 95 12.11 1.61 2.34
C SER A 95 11.93 3.06 2.75
N PHE A 96 10.83 3.38 3.44
CA PHE A 96 10.59 4.72 3.96
C PHE A 96 11.69 5.14 4.95
N GLU A 97 12.02 4.28 5.92
CA GLU A 97 13.09 4.54 6.90
C GLU A 97 14.45 4.84 6.24
N LEU A 98 14.85 4.02 5.27
CA LEU A 98 16.11 4.20 4.52
C LEU A 98 16.13 5.53 3.76
N LEU A 99 15.02 5.86 3.09
CA LEU A 99 14.91 7.10 2.32
C LEU A 99 14.91 8.34 3.21
N THR A 100 14.25 8.28 4.38
CA THR A 100 14.30 9.36 5.36
C THR A 100 15.70 9.58 5.94
N LYS A 101 16.48 8.52 6.18
CA LYS A 101 17.86 8.63 6.70
C LYS A 101 18.84 9.22 5.68
N THR A 102 18.56 9.06 4.39
CA THR A 102 19.42 9.56 3.31
C THR A 102 19.16 11.04 3.00
N SER A 103 18.01 11.57 3.44
CA SER A 103 17.61 12.96 3.22
C SER A 103 17.75 13.76 4.51
N SER A 104 18.14 15.04 4.47
CA SER A 104 18.20 15.94 5.64
C SER A 104 16.80 16.36 6.12
N PHE A 105 16.00 15.36 6.47
CA PHE A 105 14.56 15.47 6.69
C PHE A 105 14.21 16.39 7.85
N ASP A 106 14.99 16.35 8.93
CA ASP A 106 14.78 17.19 10.11
C ASP A 106 14.96 18.68 9.81
N SER A 107 15.94 19.01 8.95
CA SER A 107 16.17 20.39 8.50
C SER A 107 15.01 20.90 7.66
N TYR A 108 14.46 20.07 6.77
CA TYR A 108 13.30 20.41 5.96
C TYR A 108 12.04 20.66 6.81
N ILE A 109 11.80 19.84 7.83
CA ILE A 109 10.69 20.00 8.77
C ILE A 109 10.84 21.32 9.55
N SER A 110 12.04 21.63 10.04
CA SER A 110 12.30 22.87 10.77
C SER A 110 11.98 24.11 9.92
N ILE A 111 12.39 24.11 8.65
CA ILE A 111 12.12 25.22 7.71
C ILE A 111 10.61 25.39 7.48
N ILE A 112 9.86 24.28 7.36
CA ILE A 112 8.40 24.33 7.19
C ILE A 112 7.76 24.91 8.45
N ARG A 113 8.13 24.43 9.64
CA ARG A 113 7.58 24.90 10.91
C ARG A 113 7.82 26.40 11.11
N GLU A 114 9.04 26.87 10.88
CA GLU A 114 9.41 28.29 11.03
C GLU A 114 8.63 29.20 10.06
N ASN A 115 8.41 28.74 8.82
CA ASN A 115 7.58 29.44 7.84
C ASN A 115 6.08 29.51 8.21
N ILE A 116 5.59 28.52 8.97
CA ILE A 116 4.18 28.47 9.40
C ILE A 116 3.99 29.32 10.66
N ASP A 117 4.89 29.17 11.64
CA ASP A 117 4.85 29.94 12.90
C ASP A 117 4.95 31.45 12.63
N SER A 118 5.74 31.87 11.64
CA SER A 118 5.82 33.27 11.20
C SER A 118 4.57 33.81 10.50
N LYS A 119 3.69 32.93 10.00
CA LYS A 119 2.44 33.28 9.28
C LYS A 119 1.17 33.01 10.09
N LYS A 120 1.30 32.49 11.30
CA LYS A 120 0.15 32.14 12.17
C LYS A 120 -0.62 33.41 12.56
N SER A 121 -1.94 33.40 12.35
CA SER A 121 -2.80 34.50 12.76
C SER A 121 -2.93 34.53 14.29
N LYS A 122 -3.04 35.73 14.86
CA LYS A 122 -3.33 35.92 16.30
C LYS A 122 -4.75 35.48 16.69
N GLN A 123 -5.62 35.19 15.72
CA GLN A 123 -7.01 34.78 15.94
C GLN A 123 -7.14 33.25 15.91
N GLU A 124 -7.38 32.65 17.07
CA GLU A 124 -7.48 31.19 17.25
C GLU A 124 -8.63 30.56 16.46
N VAL A 125 -9.77 31.23 16.38
CA VAL A 125 -10.95 30.74 15.64
C VAL A 125 -10.66 30.63 14.14
N LEU A 126 -9.92 31.60 13.58
CA LEU A 126 -9.52 31.58 12.17
C LEU A 126 -8.55 30.41 11.91
N ASN A 127 -7.58 30.20 12.80
CA ASN A 127 -6.64 29.08 12.71
C ASN A 127 -7.36 27.71 12.79
N TYR A 128 -8.41 27.60 13.61
CA TYR A 128 -9.22 26.39 13.70
C TYR A 128 -9.98 26.07 12.41
N PHE A 129 -10.60 27.06 11.77
CA PHE A 129 -11.29 26.85 10.49
C PHE A 129 -10.30 26.46 9.37
N ILE A 130 -9.13 27.10 9.33
CA ILE A 130 -8.07 26.75 8.37
C ILE A 130 -7.58 25.31 8.62
N ALA A 131 -7.35 24.92 9.88
CA ALA A 131 -6.97 23.56 10.23
C ALA A 131 -8.03 22.53 9.81
N LYS A 132 -9.32 22.85 9.97
CA LYS A 132 -10.42 21.97 9.55
C LYS A 132 -10.49 21.75 8.03
N ASP A 133 -10.22 22.80 7.24
CA ASP A 133 -10.17 22.65 5.79
C ASP A 133 -8.91 21.91 5.32
N LEU A 134 -7.76 22.16 5.96
CA LEU A 134 -6.54 21.36 5.76
C LEU A 134 -6.75 19.87 6.10
N SER A 135 -7.55 19.57 7.12
CA SER A 135 -7.89 18.20 7.50
C SER A 135 -8.62 17.44 6.39
N LYS A 136 -9.54 18.11 5.69
CA LYS A 136 -10.24 17.52 4.53
C LYS A 136 -9.28 17.26 3.37
N GLU A 137 -8.36 18.18 3.10
CA GLU A 137 -7.34 17.99 2.07
C GLU A 137 -6.39 16.84 2.43
N LEU A 138 -5.98 16.76 3.70
CA LEU A 138 -5.18 15.65 4.23
C LEU A 138 -5.87 14.31 4.07
N ASP A 139 -7.18 14.21 4.27
CA ASP A 139 -7.92 12.97 4.02
C ASP A 139 -7.90 12.57 2.54
N GLY A 140 -7.98 13.53 1.62
CA GLY A 140 -7.79 13.28 0.18
C GLY A 140 -6.37 12.77 -0.14
N LEU A 141 -5.35 13.41 0.44
CA LEU A 141 -3.95 13.01 0.28
C LEU A 141 -3.68 11.62 0.88
N ARG A 142 -4.27 11.29 2.04
CA ARG A 142 -4.26 9.94 2.62
C ARG A 142 -4.87 8.92 1.67
N GLY A 143 -5.98 9.26 1.03
CA GLY A 143 -6.60 8.41 0.00
C GLY A 143 -5.66 8.10 -1.17
N LYS A 144 -4.92 9.11 -1.64
CA LYS A 144 -3.92 8.94 -2.71
C LYS A 144 -2.73 8.08 -2.25
N LEU A 145 -2.25 8.27 -1.02
CA LEU A 145 -1.19 7.44 -0.43
C LEU A 145 -1.63 5.97 -0.30
N LYS A 146 -2.88 5.73 0.10
CA LYS A 146 -3.49 4.39 0.11
C LYS A 146 -3.56 3.78 -1.29
N SER A 147 -3.89 4.57 -2.31
CA SER A 147 -3.87 4.08 -3.70
C SER A 147 -2.48 3.62 -4.12
N PHE A 148 -1.41 4.30 -3.71
CA PHE A 148 -0.05 3.83 -3.99
C PHE A 148 0.21 2.49 -3.31
N HIS A 149 -0.16 2.36 -2.03
CA HIS A 149 -0.05 1.11 -1.29
C HIS A 149 -0.77 -0.05 -1.99
N THR A 150 -2.05 0.14 -2.34
CA THR A 150 -2.86 -0.87 -3.02
C THR A 150 -2.29 -1.28 -4.37
N ARG A 151 -1.82 -0.34 -5.19
CA ARG A 151 -1.21 -0.67 -6.50
C ARG A 151 0.01 -1.57 -6.35
N SER A 152 0.88 -1.26 -5.39
CA SER A 152 2.06 -2.09 -5.14
C SER A 152 1.71 -3.47 -4.60
N GLU A 153 0.69 -3.60 -3.73
CA GLU A 153 0.21 -4.92 -3.29
C GLU A 153 -0.30 -5.75 -4.48
N LEU A 154 -1.02 -5.12 -5.42
CA LEU A 154 -1.48 -5.79 -6.64
C LEU A 154 -0.32 -6.24 -7.54
N PHE A 155 0.73 -5.43 -7.66
CA PHE A 155 1.93 -5.85 -8.39
C PHE A 155 2.66 -6.98 -7.68
N LEU A 156 2.75 -6.94 -6.35
CA LEU A 156 3.41 -7.98 -5.57
C LEU A 156 2.65 -9.31 -5.66
N ILE A 157 1.33 -9.31 -5.53
CA ILE A 157 0.55 -10.54 -5.63
C ILE A 157 0.60 -11.11 -7.05
N SER A 158 0.59 -10.25 -8.07
CA SER A 158 0.72 -10.69 -9.47
C SER A 158 2.09 -11.33 -9.70
N ALA A 159 3.15 -10.71 -9.19
CA ALA A 159 4.51 -11.25 -9.30
C ALA A 159 4.63 -12.60 -8.58
N LEU A 160 4.08 -12.72 -7.37
CA LEU A 160 4.06 -13.98 -6.61
C LEU A 160 3.24 -15.06 -7.30
N SER A 161 2.13 -14.68 -7.92
CA SER A 161 1.25 -15.60 -8.66
C SER A 161 1.97 -16.20 -9.86
N VAL A 162 2.72 -15.41 -10.62
CA VAL A 162 3.55 -15.93 -11.72
C VAL A 162 4.72 -16.74 -11.17
N PHE A 163 5.38 -16.25 -10.12
CA PHE A 163 6.53 -16.92 -9.49
C PHE A 163 6.20 -18.32 -8.96
N TRP A 164 4.96 -18.55 -8.50
CA TRP A 164 4.48 -19.85 -8.02
C TRP A 164 4.66 -20.98 -9.04
N GLY A 165 4.59 -20.69 -10.34
CA GLY A 165 4.78 -21.68 -11.41
C GLY A 165 6.20 -22.24 -11.53
N TRP A 166 7.17 -21.62 -10.87
CA TRP A 166 8.57 -22.05 -10.77
C TRP A 166 9.15 -22.61 -12.09
N ALA A 167 9.27 -23.93 -12.22
CA ALA A 167 9.89 -24.61 -13.36
C ALA A 167 9.06 -24.58 -14.64
N ALA A 168 7.73 -24.37 -14.55
CA ALA A 168 6.86 -24.22 -15.70
C ALA A 168 6.97 -22.83 -16.38
N ASN A 169 7.63 -21.87 -15.71
CA ASN A 169 7.74 -20.50 -16.19
C ASN A 169 8.74 -20.36 -17.34
N THR A 170 8.34 -19.61 -18.36
CA THR A 170 9.19 -19.23 -19.49
C THR A 170 9.98 -17.96 -19.23
N TYR A 171 10.94 -17.63 -20.10
CA TYR A 171 11.69 -16.37 -20.02
C TYR A 171 10.79 -15.13 -19.99
N LEU A 172 9.63 -15.15 -20.65
CA LEU A 172 8.67 -14.05 -20.63
C LEU A 172 8.00 -13.89 -19.26
N ASP A 173 7.71 -14.99 -18.57
CA ASP A 173 7.14 -14.98 -17.22
C ASP A 173 8.14 -14.35 -16.22
N TRP A 174 9.42 -14.73 -16.33
CA TRP A 174 10.50 -14.14 -15.51
C TRP A 174 10.72 -12.66 -15.81
N PHE A 175 10.68 -12.27 -17.09
CA PHE A 175 10.74 -10.87 -17.47
C PHE A 175 9.58 -10.07 -16.86
N LEU A 176 8.36 -10.61 -16.89
CA LEU A 176 7.19 -9.97 -16.29
C LEU A 176 7.36 -9.80 -14.76
N ILE A 177 7.88 -10.81 -14.06
CA ILE A 177 8.17 -10.71 -12.62
C ILE A 177 9.13 -9.55 -12.35
N ILE A 178 10.20 -9.41 -13.14
CA ILE A 178 11.18 -8.31 -12.99
C ILE A 178 10.51 -6.96 -13.22
N VAL A 179 9.68 -6.83 -14.26
CA VAL A 179 8.93 -5.60 -14.53
C VAL A 179 7.99 -5.24 -13.38
N LEU A 180 7.25 -6.21 -12.84
CA LEU A 180 6.35 -5.99 -11.70
C LEU A 180 7.12 -5.54 -10.45
N ILE A 181 8.29 -6.13 -10.18
CA ILE A 181 9.16 -5.71 -9.07
C ILE A 181 9.66 -4.28 -9.29
N ALA A 182 10.09 -3.94 -10.51
CA ALA A 182 10.53 -2.58 -10.85
C ALA A 182 9.40 -1.56 -10.63
N LEU A 183 8.16 -1.90 -11.02
CA LEU A 183 6.98 -1.06 -10.76
C LEU A 183 6.73 -0.86 -9.27
N ILE A 184 6.92 -1.88 -8.43
CA ILE A 184 6.82 -1.72 -6.96
C ILE A 184 7.83 -0.70 -6.45
N ILE A 185 9.09 -0.79 -6.89
CA ILE A 185 10.16 0.13 -6.48
C ILE A 185 9.84 1.57 -6.91
N ILE A 186 9.45 1.77 -8.17
CA ILE A 186 9.04 3.07 -8.70
C ILE A 186 7.85 3.63 -7.90
N ASN A 187 6.90 2.78 -7.55
CA ASN A 187 5.71 3.19 -6.82
C ASN A 187 6.00 3.56 -5.36
N ILE A 188 6.93 2.84 -4.70
CA ILE A 188 7.45 3.21 -3.39
C ILE A 188 8.14 4.58 -3.45
N TRP A 189 8.96 4.82 -4.48
CA TRP A 189 9.63 6.11 -4.66
C TRP A 189 8.63 7.25 -4.88
N ASN A 190 7.62 7.04 -5.73
CA ASN A 190 6.58 8.02 -5.97
C ASN A 190 5.74 8.31 -4.72
N ALA A 191 5.41 7.27 -3.94
CA ALA A 191 4.72 7.43 -2.67
C ALA A 191 5.55 8.22 -1.66
N PHE A 192 6.87 7.97 -1.60
CA PHE A 192 7.78 8.73 -0.76
C PHE A 192 7.87 10.19 -1.18
N LYS A 193 8.11 10.47 -2.46
CA LYS A 193 8.15 11.85 -2.99
C LYS A 193 6.86 12.61 -2.69
N PHE A 194 5.71 11.98 -2.96
CA PHE A 194 4.39 12.54 -2.68
C PHE A 194 4.18 12.79 -1.18
N TYR A 195 4.64 11.88 -0.32
CA TYR A 195 4.56 12.06 1.12
C TYR A 195 5.34 13.31 1.57
N ILE A 196 6.56 13.50 1.06
CA ILE A 196 7.40 14.64 1.44
C ILE A 196 6.85 15.96 0.87
N SER A 197 6.50 16.00 -0.40
CA SER A 197 6.13 17.25 -1.07
C SER A 197 4.73 17.72 -0.72
N ASP A 198 3.78 16.77 -0.63
CA ASP A 198 2.35 17.10 -0.61
C ASP A 198 1.73 16.75 0.74
N PHE A 199 2.11 15.64 1.38
CA PHE A 199 1.46 15.23 2.64
C PHE A 199 2.05 15.92 3.87
N LEU A 200 3.38 15.90 4.00
CA LEU A 200 4.09 16.36 5.18
C LEU A 200 3.87 17.86 5.49
N PRO A 201 3.92 18.78 4.49
CA PRO A 201 3.74 20.20 4.78
C PRO A 201 2.33 20.52 5.28
N TYR A 202 1.31 19.89 4.68
CA TYR A 202 -0.09 20.05 5.10
C TYR A 202 -0.32 19.47 6.51
N TYR A 203 0.29 18.33 6.81
CA TYR A 203 0.20 17.70 8.13
C TYR A 203 0.83 18.56 9.22
N ILE A 204 2.03 19.07 8.98
CA ILE A 204 2.71 19.98 9.94
C ILE A 204 1.88 21.26 10.11
N THR A 205 1.32 21.81 9.02
CA THR A 205 0.49 23.02 9.08
C THR A 205 -0.77 22.82 9.90
N GLU A 206 -1.51 21.71 9.70
CA GLU A 206 -2.69 21.37 10.49
C GLU A 206 -2.35 21.32 11.99
N GLN A 207 -1.30 20.59 12.35
CA GLN A 207 -0.92 20.39 13.74
C GLN A 207 -0.44 21.69 14.42
N THR A 208 0.39 22.49 13.73
CA THR A 208 0.88 23.79 14.24
C THR A 208 -0.26 24.80 14.42
N LEU A 209 -1.26 24.80 13.53
CA LEU A 209 -2.44 25.67 13.63
C LEU A 209 -3.37 25.27 14.76
N LEU A 210 -3.51 23.97 15.05
CA LEU A 210 -4.28 23.45 16.19
C LEU A 210 -3.60 23.69 17.54
N GLY A 211 -2.40 24.29 17.55
CA GLY A 211 -1.66 24.57 18.79
C GLY A 211 -0.99 23.34 19.39
N ALA A 212 -0.99 22.21 18.67
CA ALA A 212 -0.14 21.08 19.02
C ALA A 212 1.31 21.46 18.70
N LYS A 213 2.19 21.35 19.69
CA LYS A 213 3.62 21.35 19.42
C LYS A 213 3.91 20.09 18.61
N VAL A 214 4.19 20.25 17.33
CA VAL A 214 4.78 19.17 16.52
C VAL A 214 6.23 19.03 16.94
N GLU A 215 6.44 18.37 18.08
CA GLU A 215 7.72 17.86 18.51
C GLU A 215 7.70 16.35 18.38
N PHE A 216 8.76 15.81 17.78
CA PHE A 216 8.94 14.39 17.66
C PHE A 216 9.15 13.84 19.08
N GLY A 217 8.09 13.32 19.69
CA GLY A 217 8.20 12.56 20.93
C GLY A 217 7.51 13.08 22.19
N ASP A 218 6.44 13.89 22.13
CA ASP A 218 5.68 14.22 23.34
C ASP A 218 4.27 13.62 23.35
N GLU A 219 4.13 12.68 24.30
CA GLU A 219 2.99 12.03 24.99
C GLU A 219 1.75 11.57 24.21
#